data_AF-A0A3C0UNL4-F1
#
_entry.id   AF-A0A3C0UNL4-F1
#
_cell.length_a   1.000
_cell.length_b   1.000
_cell.length_c   1.000
_cell.angle_alpha   90.00
_cell.angle_beta   90.00
_cell.angle_gamma   90.00
#
_symmetry.space_group_name_H-M   'P 1'
#
loop_
_entity.id
_entity.type
_entity.pdbx_description
1 polymer ?
#
loop_
_entity_poly.entity_id
_entity_poly.type
_entity_poly.pdbx_seq_one_letter_code
_entity_poly.pdbx_strand_id
1 'polypeptide(L)'
;MEDNTTVSPEYQKRFNEGYTIAKYMPELAQQLTEAMKDRESNGFQDGRQQFLSEQVKDKRPAWLSGNRLAKAPQSPDKTKGRDIEPERD
;
A
#
# COMPACT_ATOMS: atom_id res chain seq x y z
N MET A 1 -28.70 2.91 -5.95
CA MET A 1 -29.01 2.63 -4.55
C MET A 1 -27.74 2.92 -3.78
N GLU A 2 -27.76 3.97 -2.95
CA GLU A 2 -26.66 4.25 -2.03
C GLU A 2 -26.79 3.25 -0.89
N ASP A 3 -26.10 2.13 -1.01
CA ASP A 3 -26.00 1.14 0.05
C ASP A 3 -25.25 1.79 1.20
N ASN A 4 -25.99 2.38 2.14
CA ASN A 4 -25.49 2.81 3.45
C ASN A 4 -25.02 1.57 4.20
N THR A 5 -23.85 1.08 3.80
CA THR A 5 -23.15 -0.05 4.39
C THR A 5 -22.65 0.42 5.75
N THR A 6 -23.55 0.40 6.71
CA THR A 6 -23.26 0.82 8.08
C THR A 6 -22.25 -0.18 8.62
N VAL A 7 -20.99 0.24 8.72
CA VAL A 7 -19.92 -0.58 9.27
C VAL A 7 -20.31 -0.94 10.71
N SER A 8 -20.20 -2.23 11.06
CA SER A 8 -20.51 -2.67 12.42
C SER A 8 -19.64 -1.89 13.44
N PRO A 9 -20.24 -1.31 14.50
CA PRO A 9 -19.49 -0.58 15.51
C PRO A 9 -18.35 -1.40 16.13
N GLU A 10 -18.56 -2.71 16.28
CA GLU A 10 -17.55 -3.63 16.82
C GLU A 10 -16.38 -3.80 15.85
N TYR A 11 -16.64 -3.86 14.55
CA TYR A 11 -15.58 -3.89 13.53
C TYR A 11 -14.77 -2.61 13.58
N GLN A 12 -15.43 -1.45 13.61
CA GLN A 12 -14.76 -0.15 13.64
C GLN A 12 -13.85 0.00 14.86
N LYS A 13 -14.34 -0.42 16.03
CA LYS A 13 -13.54 -0.40 17.27
C LYS A 13 -12.29 -1.27 17.13
N ARG A 14 -12.45 -2.52 16.70
CA ARG A 14 -11.34 -3.46 16.51
C ARG A 14 -10.34 -2.97 15.46
N PHE A 15 -10.83 -2.33 14.40
CA PHE A 15 -9.99 -1.69 13.40
C PHE A 15 -9.13 -0.58 14.00
N ASN A 16 -9.74 0.34 14.74
CA ASN A 16 -9.01 1.43 15.39
C ASN A 16 -7.98 0.91 16.39
N GLU A 17 -8.30 -0.15 17.14
CA GLU A 17 -7.38 -0.83 18.06
C GLU A 17 -6.19 -1.43 17.32
N GLY A 18 -6.44 -2.20 16.25
CA GLY A 18 -5.39 -2.80 15.42
C GLY A 18 -4.44 -1.77 14.83
N TYR A 19 -5.00 -0.67 14.30
CA TYR A 19 -4.22 0.45 13.77
C TYR A 19 -3.36 1.12 14.86
N THR A 20 -3.98 1.42 16.01
CA THR A 20 -3.30 2.13 17.10
C THR A 20 -2.19 1.29 17.73
N ILE A 21 -2.45 0.00 17.96
CA ILE A 21 -1.46 -0.92 18.53
C ILE A 21 -0.33 -1.15 17.54
N ALA A 22 -0.62 -1.32 16.24
CA ALA A 22 0.43 -1.44 15.22
C ALA A 22 1.35 -0.20 15.17
N LYS A 23 0.79 0.99 15.40
CA LYS A 23 1.53 2.25 15.42
C LYS A 23 2.49 2.37 16.61
N TYR A 24 2.06 1.99 17.82
CA TYR A 24 2.86 2.22 19.03
C TYR A 24 3.57 0.97 19.56
N MET A 25 3.06 -0.22 19.26
CA MET A 25 3.53 -1.51 19.76
C MET A 25 3.46 -2.60 18.66
N PRO A 26 4.34 -2.53 17.64
CA PRO A 26 4.25 -3.39 16.46
C PRO A 26 4.42 -4.88 16.76
N GLU A 27 5.28 -5.24 17.72
CA GLU A 27 5.50 -6.63 18.15
C GLU A 27 4.25 -7.23 18.78
N LEU A 28 3.58 -6.47 19.66
CA LEU A 28 2.33 -6.87 20.28
C LEU A 28 1.23 -7.03 19.22
N ALA A 29 1.14 -6.09 18.26
CA ALA A 29 0.17 -6.17 17.17
C ALA A 29 0.35 -7.46 16.35
N GLN A 30 1.59 -7.88 16.12
CA GLN A 30 1.89 -9.13 15.43
C GLN A 30 1.45 -10.35 16.26
N GLN A 31 1.83 -10.43 17.53
CA GLN A 31 1.45 -11.54 18.40
C GLN A 31 -0.07 -11.69 18.53
N LEU A 32 -0.79 -10.57 18.66
CA LEU A 32 -2.25 -10.56 18.71
C LEU A 32 -2.86 -11.05 17.40
N THR A 33 -2.31 -10.62 16.26
CA THR A 33 -2.77 -11.07 14.94
C THR A 33 -2.59 -12.58 14.78
N GLU A 34 -1.45 -13.12 15.21
CA GLU A 34 -1.15 -14.55 15.17
C GLU A 34 -2.06 -15.36 16.10
N ALA A 35 -2.26 -14.89 17.33
CA ALA A 35 -3.13 -15.54 18.31
C ALA A 35 -4.62 -15.52 17.89
N MET A 36 -5.03 -14.56 17.07
CA MET A 36 -6.42 -14.39 16.62
C MET A 36 -6.66 -14.94 15.21
N LYS A 37 -5.68 -15.62 14.60
CA LYS A 37 -5.75 -16.12 13.22
C LYS A 37 -6.94 -17.04 12.93
N ASP A 38 -7.36 -17.83 13.92
CA ASP A 38 -8.48 -18.77 13.80
C ASP A 38 -9.85 -18.15 14.13
N ARG A 39 -9.89 -16.87 14.54
CA ARG A 39 -11.12 -16.13 14.78
C ARG A 39 -11.38 -15.21 13.59
N GLU A 40 -12.65 -14.98 13.25
CA GLU A 40 -13.11 -13.93 12.33
C GLU A 40 -12.79 -12.52 12.91
N SER A 41 -11.52 -12.20 13.05
CA SER A 41 -10.99 -10.98 13.65
C SER A 41 -10.60 -9.96 12.58
N ASN A 42 -11.47 -9.78 11.59
CA ASN A 42 -11.15 -9.02 10.39
C ASN A 42 -10.78 -7.57 10.71
N GLY A 43 -11.53 -6.89 11.59
CA GLY A 43 -11.27 -5.48 11.92
C GLY A 43 -9.85 -5.21 12.44
N PHE A 44 -9.37 -5.99 13.41
CA PHE A 44 -8.04 -5.76 14.01
C PHE A 44 -6.92 -5.99 13.00
N GLN A 45 -7.00 -7.09 12.24
CA GLN A 45 -6.01 -7.41 11.22
C GLN A 45 -5.99 -6.33 10.13
N ASP A 46 -7.17 -5.89 9.68
CA ASP A 46 -7.31 -4.84 8.67
C ASP A 46 -6.70 -3.51 9.15
N GLY A 47 -6.97 -3.11 10.39
CA GLY A 47 -6.39 -1.90 10.99
C GLY A 47 -4.86 -1.93 11.04
N ARG A 48 -4.29 -3.09 11.42
CA ARG A 48 -2.83 -3.29 11.39
C ARG A 48 -2.28 -3.22 9.96
N GLN A 49 -2.93 -3.88 9.01
CA GLN A 49 -2.50 -3.87 7.61
C GLN A 49 -2.57 -2.48 6.99
N GLN A 50 -3.60 -1.70 7.33
CA GLN A 50 -3.73 -0.31 6.90
C GLN A 50 -2.51 0.51 7.33
N PHE A 51 -2.14 0.46 8.62
CA PHE A 51 -0.96 1.16 9.12
C PHE A 51 0.33 0.74 8.40
N LEU A 52 0.55 -0.57 8.23
CA LEU A 52 1.72 -1.07 7.50
C LEU A 52 1.76 -0.60 6.05
N SER A 53 0.60 -0.56 5.38
CA SER A 53 0.50 -0.08 4.00
C SER A 53 0.87 1.41 3.88
N GLU A 54 0.49 2.23 4.87
CA GLU A 54 0.85 3.65 4.94
C GLU A 54 2.35 3.82 5.13
N GLN A 55 2.95 3.07 6.06
CA GLN A 55 4.41 3.09 6.29
C GLN A 55 5.19 2.69 5.03
N VAL A 56 4.67 1.77 4.22
CA VAL A 56 5.30 1.36 2.97
C VAL A 56 5.11 2.40 1.87
N LYS A 57 3.96 3.08 1.80
CA LYS A 57 3.73 4.16 0.83
C LYS A 57 4.71 5.32 1.02
N ASP A 58 4.98 5.70 2.26
CA ASP A 58 5.93 6.78 2.58
C ASP A 58 7.39 6.42 2.26
N LYS A 59 7.72 5.13 2.23
CA LYS A 59 9.10 4.64 2.01
C LYS A 59 9.37 4.15 0.59
N ARG A 60 8.39 4.21 -0.31
CA ARG A 60 8.59 3.77 -1.70
C ARG A 60 9.39 4.81 -2.48
N PRO A 61 10.41 4.38 -3.24
CA PRO A 61 11.11 5.26 -4.17
C PRO A 61 10.12 5.93 -5.14
N ALA A 62 10.39 7.18 -5.51
CA ALA A 62 9.52 7.99 -6.37
C ALA A 62 9.19 7.32 -7.74
N TRP A 63 10.06 6.43 -8.23
CA TRP A 63 9.84 5.70 -9.49
C TRP A 63 8.80 4.58 -9.39
N LEU A 64 8.50 4.10 -8.17
CA LEU A 64 7.53 3.04 -7.89
C LEU A 64 6.20 3.58 -7.34
N SER A 65 6.19 4.80 -6.79
CA SER A 65 4.96 5.53 -6.51
C SER A 65 4.34 5.97 -7.84
N GLY A 66 3.16 5.45 -8.21
CA GLY A 66 2.47 5.75 -9.47
C GLY A 66 2.10 7.22 -9.72
N ASN A 67 2.65 8.18 -8.97
CA ASN A 67 2.58 9.61 -9.21
C ASN A 67 3.43 10.03 -10.42
N ARG A 68 3.12 9.47 -11.60
CA ARG A 68 3.45 10.10 -12.88
C ARG A 68 2.48 11.26 -13.13
N LEU A 69 2.44 12.24 -12.24
CA LEU A 69 1.72 13.48 -12.54
C LEU A 69 2.53 14.26 -13.58
N ALA A 70 2.08 14.14 -14.83
CA ALA A 70 2.09 15.19 -15.84
C ALA A 70 3.37 16.02 -15.97
N LYS A 71 4.46 15.40 -16.42
CA LYS A 71 5.32 16.09 -17.38
C LYS A 71 5.18 15.32 -18.67
N ALA A 72 4.35 15.83 -19.58
CA ALA A 72 4.45 15.42 -20.97
C ALA A 72 5.93 15.55 -21.35
N PRO A 73 6.64 14.47 -21.69
CA PRO A 73 7.86 14.66 -22.43
C PRO A 73 7.38 15.26 -23.75
N GLN A 74 7.71 16.53 -23.99
CA GLN A 74 7.74 17.06 -25.35
C GLN A 74 8.41 15.98 -26.19
N SER A 75 7.69 15.49 -27.19
CA SER A 75 8.20 14.53 -28.16
C SER A 75 9.57 15.01 -28.61
N PRO A 76 10.66 14.23 -28.42
CA PRO A 76 11.90 14.58 -29.09
C PRO A 76 11.61 14.52 -30.59
N ASP A 77 11.81 15.65 -31.25
CA ASP A 77 11.72 15.81 -32.69
C ASP A 77 12.36 14.61 -33.38
N LYS A 78 11.61 13.93 -34.26
CA LYS A 78 12.12 12.85 -35.09
C LYS A 78 13.10 13.43 -36.09
N THR A 79 14.35 13.60 -35.69
CA THR A 79 15.46 13.86 -36.62
C THR A 79 16.63 12.91 -36.34
N LYS A 80 16.55 11.74 -36.99
CA LYS A 80 17.57 11.14 -37.85
C LYS A 80 19.00 10.95 -37.29
N GLY A 81 19.42 9.68 -37.13
CA GLY A 81 20.83 9.26 -37.06
C GLY A 81 21.01 7.90 -36.38
N ARG A 82 21.04 6.80 -37.17
CA ARG A 82 22.22 5.97 -37.52
C ARG A 82 22.55 4.84 -36.53
N ASP A 83 22.26 3.62 -37.00
CA ASP A 83 22.99 2.35 -36.85
C ASP A 83 23.78 2.05 -35.59
N ILE A 84 23.35 1.01 -34.86
CA ILE A 84 24.27 0.07 -34.20
C ILE A 84 23.62 -1.34 -34.28
N GLU A 85 23.97 -2.12 -35.31
CA GLU A 85 23.87 -3.59 -35.23
C GLU A 85 25.07 -4.11 -34.42
N PRO A 86 24.90 -5.08 -33.50
CA PRO A 86 26.01 -5.69 -32.81
C PRO A 86 26.74 -6.71 -33.70
N GLU A 87 28.04 -6.48 -33.93
CA GLU A 87 28.97 -7.47 -34.48
C GLU A 87 28.97 -8.73 -33.59
N ARG A 88 28.87 -9.91 -34.22
CA ARG A 88 29.03 -11.21 -33.56
C ARG A 88 30.44 -11.71 -33.86
N ASP A 89 31.27 -11.83 -32.82
CA ASP A 89 32.49 -12.65 -32.83
C ASP A 89 32.16 -14.14 -32.90
#